data_AF-A0A917YPE0-F1
#
_entry.id   AF-A0A917YPE0-F1
#
_cell.length_a   1.000
_cell.length_b   1.000
_cell.length_c   1.000
_cell.angle_alpha   90.00
_cell.angle_beta   90.00
_cell.angle_gamma   90.00
#
_symmetry.space_group_name_H-M   'P 1'
#
loop_
_entity.id
_entity.type
_entity.pdbx_description
1 polymer ?
#
loop_
_entity_poly.entity_id
_entity_poly.type
_entity_poly.pdbx_seq_one_letter_code
_entity_poly.pdbx_strand_id
1 'polypeptide(L)'
;MPSSPQGETPLLPPDAALIQRLRTDRGLEGPLSVARCAEMLGTYTTKPFSDRSWSAYEQGKRDIPDREYVLMALVVGATPEDVKAAGRDRASELLRQEIDRRRAPTASGVSKRTAERMDAAIAQIQALPFDQKVRDQMVEVLQQQVDAMIDLHGRQVEIMRNEAQ
;
A
#
# COMPACT_ATOMS: atom_id res chain seq x y z
N MET A 1 -3.57 53.65 -11.63
CA MET A 1 -4.54 52.90 -10.81
C MET A 1 -5.56 52.29 -11.78
N PRO A 2 -5.41 50.99 -12.09
CA PRO A 2 -6.31 50.03 -11.47
C PRO A 2 -5.55 48.79 -10.98
N SER A 3 -5.75 48.46 -9.71
CA SER A 3 -5.32 47.20 -9.13
C SER A 3 -6.30 46.13 -9.56
N SER A 4 -5.86 45.17 -10.38
CA SER A 4 -6.63 43.97 -10.67
C SER A 4 -6.91 43.22 -9.36
N PRO A 5 -8.13 42.66 -9.16
CA PRO A 5 -8.41 41.84 -8.01
C PRO A 5 -7.47 40.63 -8.04
N GLN A 6 -6.69 40.45 -6.97
CA GLN A 6 -5.92 39.24 -6.74
C GLN A 6 -6.90 38.08 -6.79
N GLY A 7 -6.76 37.22 -7.81
CA GLY A 7 -7.60 36.06 -7.98
C GLY A 7 -7.54 35.22 -6.71
N GLU A 8 -8.70 34.96 -6.12
CA GLU A 8 -8.86 33.91 -5.13
C GLU A 8 -8.28 32.63 -5.73
N THR A 9 -7.12 32.20 -5.25
CA THR A 9 -6.59 30.88 -5.54
C THR A 9 -7.71 29.90 -5.19
N PRO A 10 -8.20 29.07 -6.13
CA PRO A 10 -9.24 28.11 -5.82
C PRO A 10 -8.79 27.30 -4.61
N LEU A 11 -9.51 27.45 -3.50
CA LEU A 11 -9.18 26.75 -2.27
C LEU A 11 -9.39 25.26 -2.59
N LEU A 12 -8.29 24.53 -2.77
CA LEU A 12 -8.36 23.11 -3.08
C LEU A 12 -9.17 22.42 -1.97
N PRO A 13 -10.01 21.43 -2.32
CA PRO A 13 -10.66 20.57 -1.34
C PRO A 13 -9.65 20.06 -0.30
N PRO A 14 -9.97 20.05 1.00
CA PRO A 14 -9.01 19.71 2.06
C PRO A 14 -8.32 18.35 1.87
N ASP A 15 -9.04 17.40 1.28
CA ASP A 15 -8.58 16.06 0.98
C ASP A 15 -7.58 16.03 -0.18
N ALA A 16 -7.84 16.78 -1.27
CA ALA A 16 -6.90 16.97 -2.37
C ALA A 16 -5.65 17.74 -1.93
N ALA A 17 -5.82 18.78 -1.10
CA ALA A 17 -4.75 19.56 -0.53
C ALA A 17 -3.82 18.70 0.36
N LEU A 18 -4.38 17.77 1.14
CA LEU A 18 -3.58 16.83 1.94
C LEU A 18 -2.66 15.98 1.05
N ILE A 19 -3.22 15.35 0.01
CA ILE A 19 -2.45 14.48 -0.89
C ILE A 19 -1.36 15.27 -1.60
N GLN A 20 -1.70 16.44 -2.15
CA GLN A 20 -0.74 17.30 -2.82
C GLN A 20 0.38 17.72 -1.87
N ARG A 21 0.04 18.19 -0.67
CA ARG A 21 1.02 18.60 0.35
C ARG A 21 1.98 17.47 0.69
N LEU A 22 1.46 16.29 1.05
CA LEU A 22 2.30 15.14 1.42
C LEU A 22 3.16 14.64 0.26
N ARG A 23 2.69 14.75 -0.99
CA ARG A 23 3.48 14.42 -2.17
C ARG A 23 4.64 15.41 -2.37
N THR A 24 4.39 16.70 -2.17
CA THR A 24 5.38 17.75 -2.43
C THR A 24 6.34 18.01 -1.28
N ASP A 25 5.94 17.71 -0.04
CA ASP A 25 6.65 18.07 1.19
C ASP A 25 7.22 16.84 1.91
N ARG A 26 7.96 15.98 1.18
CA ARG A 26 8.60 14.78 1.74
C ARG A 26 9.96 15.02 2.40
N GLY A 27 10.32 16.27 2.65
CA GLY A 27 11.62 16.60 3.24
C GLY A 27 12.80 16.17 2.36
N LEU A 28 13.66 15.26 2.87
CA LEU A 28 14.98 14.91 2.29
C LEU A 28 14.92 14.13 0.97
N GLU A 29 13.79 13.51 0.62
CA GLU A 29 13.62 12.76 -0.65
C GLU A 29 13.18 13.66 -1.83
N GLY A 30 12.78 14.90 -1.54
CA GLY A 30 12.19 15.80 -2.54
C GLY A 30 10.77 15.40 -2.97
N PRO A 31 10.13 16.22 -3.84
CA PRO A 31 8.76 15.99 -4.28
C PRO A 31 8.62 14.72 -5.11
N LEU A 32 7.58 13.91 -4.86
CA LEU A 32 7.22 12.81 -5.75
C LEU A 32 6.54 13.36 -7.02
N SER A 33 6.99 12.93 -8.20
CA SER A 33 6.28 13.24 -9.45
C SER A 33 4.95 12.48 -9.51
N VAL A 34 3.97 13.03 -10.23
CA VAL A 34 2.68 12.36 -10.45
C VAL A 34 2.86 11.02 -11.15
N ALA A 35 3.75 10.96 -12.16
CA ALA A 35 4.08 9.73 -12.87
C ALA A 35 4.61 8.64 -11.91
N ARG A 36 5.50 9.01 -10.98
CA ARG A 36 6.02 8.07 -9.98
C ARG A 36 4.92 7.62 -9.01
N CYS A 37 4.00 8.51 -8.62
CA CYS A 37 2.87 8.14 -7.77
C CYS A 37 1.92 7.16 -8.46
N ALA A 38 1.62 7.38 -9.74
CA ALA A 38 0.79 6.49 -10.55
C ALA A 38 1.45 5.12 -10.77
N GLU A 39 2.78 5.08 -10.95
CA GLU A 39 3.55 3.84 -11.00
C GLU A 39 3.47 3.10 -9.65
N MET A 40 3.69 3.80 -8.54
CA MET A 40 3.61 3.22 -7.18
C MET A 40 2.21 2.70 -6.86
N LEU A 41 1.15 3.35 -7.35
CA LEU A 41 -0.22 2.84 -7.24
C LEU A 41 -0.39 1.45 -7.87
N GLY A 42 0.36 1.14 -8.92
CA GLY A 42 0.37 -0.19 -9.55
C GLY A 42 0.78 -1.32 -8.59
N THR A 43 1.48 -1.01 -7.50
CA THR A 43 1.79 -1.99 -6.44
C THR A 43 0.59 -2.32 -5.56
N TYR A 44 -0.45 -1.48 -5.58
CA TYR A 44 -1.63 -1.58 -4.72
C TYR A 44 -2.90 -1.95 -5.47
N THR A 45 -2.91 -1.86 -6.81
CA THR A 45 -4.08 -2.21 -7.62
C THR A 45 -3.66 -2.79 -8.97
N THR A 46 -4.44 -3.77 -9.44
CA THR A 46 -4.30 -4.34 -10.79
C THR A 46 -4.93 -3.47 -11.88
N LYS A 47 -5.66 -2.41 -11.50
CA LYS A 47 -6.26 -1.48 -12.44
C LYS A 47 -5.24 -0.38 -12.78
N PRO A 48 -5.03 -0.08 -14.07
CA PRO A 48 -4.18 1.03 -14.46
C PRO A 48 -4.75 2.33 -13.91
N PHE A 49 -3.94 3.07 -13.16
CA PHE A 49 -4.28 4.40 -12.68
C PHE A 49 -3.50 5.43 -13.50
N SER A 50 -4.20 6.38 -14.12
CA SER A 50 -3.56 7.32 -15.03
C SER A 50 -3.04 8.56 -14.30
N ASP A 51 -1.89 9.08 -14.74
CA ASP A 51 -1.33 10.37 -14.29
C ASP A 51 -2.34 11.51 -14.44
N ARG A 52 -3.16 11.44 -15.49
CA ARG A 52 -4.22 12.41 -15.76
C ARG A 52 -5.31 12.37 -14.70
N SER A 53 -5.71 11.18 -14.25
CA SER A 53 -6.66 11.02 -13.16
C SER A 53 -6.09 11.57 -11.86
N TRP A 54 -4.85 11.21 -11.53
CA TRP A 54 -4.17 11.73 -10.34
C TRP A 54 -4.13 13.26 -10.33
N SER A 55 -3.69 13.86 -11.45
CA SER A 55 -3.60 15.31 -11.59
C SER A 55 -4.97 15.99 -11.49
N ALA A 56 -6.02 15.39 -12.06
CA ALA A 56 -7.37 15.92 -11.98
C ALA A 56 -7.88 15.94 -10.52
N TYR A 57 -7.56 14.91 -9.74
CA TYR A 57 -7.89 14.83 -8.33
C TYR A 57 -7.13 15.85 -7.48
N GLU A 58 -5.80 15.95 -7.63
CA GLU A 58 -5.01 16.94 -6.89
C GLU A 58 -5.39 18.40 -7.22
N GLN A 59 -5.86 18.66 -8.44
CA GLN A 59 -6.31 19.98 -8.86
C GLN A 59 -7.77 20.28 -8.45
N GLY A 60 -8.45 19.35 -7.77
CA GLY A 60 -9.87 19.51 -7.42
C GLY A 60 -10.81 19.57 -8.63
N LYS A 61 -10.35 19.16 -9.83
CA LYS A 61 -11.16 19.15 -11.06
C LYS A 61 -12.20 18.03 -11.07
N ARG A 62 -12.02 17.04 -10.22
CA ARG A 62 -12.91 15.90 -10.05
C ARG A 62 -12.90 15.44 -8.60
N ASP A 63 -14.05 15.05 -8.08
CA ASP A 63 -14.14 14.43 -6.77
C ASP A 63 -13.42 13.09 -6.73
N ILE A 64 -12.69 12.87 -5.64
CA ILE A 64 -11.93 11.64 -5.43
C ILE A 64 -12.84 10.60 -4.76
N PRO A 65 -13.08 9.44 -5.39
CA PRO A 65 -13.78 8.33 -4.75
C PRO A 65 -12.96 7.77 -3.58
N ASP A 66 -13.61 7.38 -2.48
CA ASP A 66 -12.92 6.92 -1.26
C ASP A 66 -11.88 5.82 -1.52
N ARG A 67 -12.18 4.86 -2.41
CA ARG A 67 -11.22 3.80 -2.76
C ARG A 67 -9.97 4.34 -3.43
N GLU A 68 -10.11 5.29 -4.34
CA GLU A 68 -8.98 5.90 -5.04
C GLU A 68 -8.21 6.82 -4.09
N TYR A 69 -8.93 7.53 -3.23
CA TYR A 69 -8.35 8.35 -2.17
C TYR A 69 -7.46 7.55 -1.23
N VAL A 70 -7.93 6.39 -0.75
CA VAL A 70 -7.14 5.47 0.11
C VAL A 70 -5.86 5.04 -0.59
N LEU A 71 -5.92 4.71 -1.88
CA LEU A 71 -4.74 4.29 -2.62
C LEU A 71 -3.74 5.45 -2.79
N MET A 72 -4.23 6.66 -3.09
CA MET A 72 -3.39 7.86 -3.16
C MET A 72 -2.74 8.17 -1.79
N ALA A 73 -3.52 8.07 -0.71
CA ALA A 73 -3.09 8.26 0.67
C ALA A 73 -1.95 7.30 1.07
N LEU A 74 -2.04 6.02 0.67
CA LEU A 74 -0.96 5.05 0.89
C LEU A 74 0.34 5.44 0.18
N VAL A 75 0.25 5.89 -1.08
CA VAL A 75 1.42 6.28 -1.88
C VAL A 75 2.14 7.48 -1.27
N VAL A 76 1.38 8.49 -0.84
CA VAL A 76 1.96 9.70 -0.23
C VAL A 76 2.32 9.52 1.24
N GLY A 77 1.97 8.38 1.85
CA GLY A 77 2.30 8.05 3.24
C GLY A 77 1.42 8.77 4.28
N ALA A 78 0.18 9.09 3.93
CA ALA A 78 -0.77 9.68 4.89
C ALA A 78 -1.17 8.69 5.98
N THR A 79 -1.43 9.19 7.19
CA THR A 79 -1.99 8.39 8.28
C THR A 79 -3.53 8.39 8.23
N PRO A 80 -4.21 7.39 8.84
CA PRO A 80 -5.65 7.43 9.02
C PRO A 80 -6.13 8.71 9.72
N GLU A 81 -5.34 9.24 10.65
CA GLU A 81 -5.62 10.45 11.40
C GLU A 81 -5.57 11.69 10.50
N ASP A 82 -4.60 11.78 9.59
CA ASP A 82 -4.52 12.86 8.59
C ASP A 82 -5.75 12.86 7.67
N VAL A 83 -6.13 11.67 7.18
CA VAL A 83 -7.29 11.50 6.31
C VAL A 83 -8.59 11.88 7.02
N LYS A 84 -8.70 11.54 8.31
CA LYS A 84 -9.84 11.94 9.13
C LYS A 84 -9.89 13.46 9.32
N ALA A 85 -8.75 14.08 9.59
CA ALA A 85 -8.64 15.54 9.73
C ALA A 85 -9.01 16.29 8.43
N ALA A 86 -8.80 15.67 7.28
CA ALA A 86 -9.25 16.18 5.98
C ALA A 86 -10.76 16.02 5.71
N GLY A 87 -11.54 15.50 6.68
CA GLY A 87 -12.99 15.34 6.58
C GLY A 87 -13.47 14.05 5.90
N ARG A 88 -12.58 13.07 5.73
CA ARG A 88 -12.87 11.79 5.04
C ARG A 88 -12.92 10.61 6.02
N ASP A 89 -13.90 10.61 6.93
CA ASP A 89 -14.05 9.58 7.97
C ASP A 89 -14.07 8.14 7.41
N ARG A 90 -14.87 7.90 6.38
CA ARG A 90 -14.96 6.56 5.74
C ARG A 90 -13.65 6.12 5.10
N ALA A 91 -12.93 7.03 4.46
CA ALA A 91 -11.64 6.72 3.84
C ALA A 91 -10.57 6.46 4.91
N SER A 92 -10.64 7.13 6.06
CA SER A 92 -9.76 6.88 7.21
C SER A 92 -9.91 5.45 7.72
N GLU A 93 -11.14 4.97 7.88
CA GLU A 93 -11.42 3.58 8.29
C GLU A 93 -10.90 2.57 7.27
N LEU A 94 -11.13 2.81 5.98
CA LEU A 94 -10.64 1.95 4.91
C LEU A 94 -9.10 1.94 4.85
N LEU A 95 -8.46 3.09 5.05
CA LEU A 95 -7.00 3.20 5.10
C LEU A 95 -6.43 2.43 6.28
N ARG A 96 -7.04 2.53 7.47
CA ARG A 96 -6.65 1.74 8.64
C ARG A 96 -6.73 0.24 8.35
N GLN A 97 -7.85 -0.22 7.79
CA GLN A 97 -8.03 -1.64 7.42
C GLN A 97 -6.99 -2.10 6.40
N GLU A 98 -6.62 -1.25 5.45
CA GLU A 98 -5.62 -1.55 4.42
C GLU A 98 -4.21 -1.62 5.00
N ILE A 99 -3.86 -0.68 5.89
CA ILE A 99 -2.58 -0.69 6.63
C ILE A 99 -2.51 -1.93 7.53
N ASP A 100 -3.56 -2.24 8.27
CA ASP A 100 -3.61 -3.40 9.17
C ASP A 100 -3.53 -4.71 8.39
N ARG A 101 -4.20 -4.82 7.23
CA ARG A 101 -4.08 -5.97 6.33
C ARG A 101 -2.64 -6.21 5.87
N ARG A 102 -1.85 -5.14 5.73
CA ARG A 102 -0.44 -5.19 5.28
C ARG A 102 0.55 -5.35 6.43
N ARG A 103 0.18 -4.91 7.64
CA ARG A 103 0.96 -5.07 8.87
C ARG A 103 0.75 -6.45 9.49
N ALA A 104 -0.41 -7.07 9.28
CA ALA A 104 -0.54 -8.51 9.44
C ALA A 104 0.54 -9.16 8.57
N PRO A 105 1.38 -10.07 9.10
CA PRO A 105 2.56 -10.57 8.40
C PRO A 105 2.13 -11.40 7.19
N THR A 106 1.86 -10.74 6.08
CA THR A 106 2.00 -11.30 4.74
C THR A 106 3.44 -11.08 4.34
N ALA A 107 4.36 -11.77 5.02
CA ALA A 107 5.66 -12.00 4.44
C ALA A 107 5.44 -12.83 3.16
N SER A 108 6.08 -12.43 2.06
CA SER A 108 6.42 -13.37 0.99
C SER A 108 5.28 -13.87 0.08
N GLY A 109 4.32 -13.07 -0.39
CA GLY A 109 3.40 -13.54 -1.46
C GLY A 109 2.62 -14.82 -1.14
N VAL A 110 2.55 -15.19 0.15
CA VAL A 110 1.92 -16.38 0.66
C VAL A 110 0.42 -16.13 0.64
N SER A 111 -0.31 -16.95 -0.12
CA SER A 111 -1.78 -16.87 -0.11
C SER A 111 -2.29 -16.93 1.34
N LYS A 112 -3.36 -16.21 1.69
CA LYS A 112 -3.96 -16.23 3.04
C LYS A 112 -4.14 -17.66 3.58
N ARG A 113 -4.50 -18.60 2.70
CA ARG A 113 -4.64 -20.03 3.00
C ARG A 113 -3.31 -20.70 3.40
N THR A 114 -2.20 -20.29 2.81
CA THR A 114 -0.87 -20.82 3.13
C THR A 114 -0.35 -20.24 4.45
N ALA A 115 -0.65 -18.97 4.76
CA ALA A 115 -0.36 -18.38 6.07
C ALA A 115 -1.16 -19.08 7.19
N GLU A 116 -2.47 -19.27 6.98
CA GLU A 116 -3.33 -20.04 7.91
C GLU A 116 -2.82 -21.48 8.13
N ARG A 117 -2.27 -22.12 7.08
CA ARG A 117 -1.67 -23.45 7.17
C ARG A 117 -0.33 -23.45 7.91
N MET A 118 0.48 -22.41 7.75
CA MET A 118 1.71 -22.23 8.54
C MET A 118 1.38 -22.06 10.02
N ASP A 119 0.45 -21.18 10.36
CA ASP A 119 0.05 -20.94 11.75
C ASP A 119 -0.48 -22.23 12.40
N ALA A 120 -1.28 -23.00 11.68
CA ALA A 120 -1.76 -24.31 12.14
C ALA A 120 -0.62 -25.33 12.32
N ALA A 121 0.37 -25.33 11.43
CA ALA A 121 1.54 -26.22 11.54
C ALA A 121 2.47 -25.82 12.68
N ILE A 122 2.68 -24.52 12.91
CA ILE A 122 3.47 -24.00 14.04
C ILE A 122 2.79 -24.36 15.36
N ALA A 123 1.46 -24.21 15.46
CA ALA A 123 0.71 -24.61 16.63
C ALA A 123 0.84 -26.13 16.91
N GLN A 124 0.85 -26.95 15.86
CA GLN A 124 1.11 -28.39 15.99
C GLN A 124 2.53 -28.70 16.47
N ILE A 125 3.55 -28.02 15.91
CA ILE A 125 4.95 -28.18 16.35
C ILE A 125 5.11 -27.79 17.82
N GLN A 126 4.46 -26.71 18.25
CA GLN A 126 4.48 -26.26 19.66
C GLN A 126 3.83 -27.27 20.61
N ALA A 127 2.83 -28.03 20.14
CA ALA A 127 2.16 -29.06 20.92
C ALA A 127 2.94 -30.39 21.01
N LEU A 128 4.03 -30.56 20.25
CA LEU A 128 4.84 -31.78 20.31
C LEU A 128 5.63 -31.86 21.63
N PRO A 129 5.83 -33.08 22.18
CA PRO A 129 6.58 -33.31 23.42
C PRO A 129 8.10 -33.28 23.16
N PHE A 130 8.58 -32.26 22.45
CA PHE A 130 9.99 -32.00 22.24
C PHE A 130 10.44 -30.80 23.06
N ASP A 131 11.74 -30.73 23.35
CA ASP A 131 12.34 -29.58 24.01
C ASP A 131 12.20 -28.32 23.15
N GLN A 132 12.12 -27.16 23.80
CA GLN A 132 11.88 -25.86 23.15
C GLN A 132 12.84 -25.60 21.99
N LYS A 133 14.13 -25.92 22.17
CA LYS A 133 15.17 -25.74 21.15
C LYS A 133 14.90 -26.56 19.89
N VAL A 134 14.36 -27.77 20.03
CA VAL A 134 14.01 -28.64 18.90
C VAL A 134 12.76 -28.10 18.20
N ARG A 135 11.78 -27.59 18.94
CA ARG A 135 10.58 -26.95 18.37
C ARG A 135 10.92 -25.68 17.59
N ASP A 136 11.82 -24.86 18.12
CA ASP A 136 12.29 -23.63 17.45
C ASP A 136 13.00 -23.97 16.13
N GLN A 137 13.86 -25.01 16.12
CA GLN A 137 14.49 -25.51 14.89
C GLN A 137 13.49 -26.04 13.86
N MET A 138 12.44 -26.74 14.31
CA MET A 138 11.39 -27.24 13.42
C MET A 138 10.58 -26.09 12.80
N VAL A 139 10.31 -25.03 13.56
CA VAL A 139 9.66 -23.81 13.05
C VAL A 139 10.55 -23.11 12.03
N GLU A 140 11.85 -22.99 12.31
CA GLU A 140 12.82 -22.37 11.40
C GLU A 140 12.91 -23.14 10.07
N VAL A 141 12.99 -24.47 10.11
CA VAL A 141 13.00 -25.31 8.89
C VAL A 141 11.71 -25.16 8.11
N LEU A 142 10.55 -25.12 8.78
CA LEU A 142 9.26 -24.91 8.13
C LEU A 142 9.20 -23.54 7.42
N GLN A 143 9.71 -22.49 8.05
CA GLN A 143 9.80 -21.15 7.45
C GLN A 143 10.71 -21.15 6.21
N GLN A 144 11.90 -21.73 6.31
CA GLN A 144 12.84 -21.84 5.18
C GLN A 144 12.26 -22.61 3.99
N GLN A 145 11.49 -23.68 4.24
CA GLN A 145 10.82 -24.44 3.18
C GLN A 145 9.75 -23.62 2.46
N VAL A 146 9.01 -22.81 3.20
CA VAL A 146 7.97 -21.93 2.64
C VAL A 146 8.60 -20.83 1.80
N ASP A 147 9.65 -20.17 2.30
CA ASP A 147 10.39 -19.14 1.55
C ASP A 147 10.97 -19.70 0.24
N ALA A 148 11.60 -20.88 0.28
CA ALA A 148 12.13 -21.53 -0.92
C ALA A 148 11.06 -21.85 -1.97
N MET A 149 9.85 -22.26 -1.55
CA MET A 149 8.73 -22.49 -2.46
C MET A 149 8.21 -21.19 -3.10
N ILE A 150 8.23 -20.08 -2.37
CA ILE A 150 7.78 -18.78 -2.88
C ILE A 150 8.77 -18.25 -3.90
N ASP A 151 10.07 -18.31 -3.60
CA ASP A 151 11.13 -17.91 -4.51
C ASP A 151 11.07 -18.70 -5.83
N LEU A 152 10.80 -20.01 -5.75
CA LEU A 152 10.63 -20.86 -6.91
C LEU A 152 9.44 -20.42 -7.78
N HIS A 153 8.29 -20.15 -7.18
CA HIS A 153 7.12 -19.65 -7.91
C HIS A 153 7.36 -18.26 -8.50
N GLY A 154 8.06 -17.39 -7.80
CA GLY A 154 8.48 -16.08 -8.31
C GLY A 154 9.29 -16.20 -9.60
N ARG A 155 10.29 -17.09 -9.61
CA ARG A 155 11.11 -17.38 -10.80
C ARG A 155 10.30 -17.98 -11.94
N GLN A 156 9.34 -18.87 -11.66
CA GLN A 156 8.48 -19.45 -12.70
C GLN A 156 7.61 -18.38 -13.38
N VAL A 157 7.05 -17.45 -12.60
CA VAL A 157 6.27 -16.33 -13.14
C VAL A 157 7.14 -15.41 -13.99
N GLU A 158 8.37 -15.13 -13.56
CA GLU A 158 9.33 -14.32 -14.30
C GLU A 158 9.71 -14.97 -15.65
N ILE A 159 9.97 -16.27 -15.66
CA ILE A 159 10.22 -17.05 -16.89
C ILE A 159 9.01 -16.97 -17.83
N MET A 160 7.80 -17.24 -17.33
CA MET A 160 6.58 -17.16 -18.16
C MET A 160 6.31 -15.75 -18.71
N ARG A 161 6.70 -14.70 -17.98
CA ARG A 161 6.55 -13.31 -18.41
C ARG A 161 7.54 -12.93 -19.51
N ASN A 162 8.76 -13.46 -19.45
CA ASN A 162 9.80 -13.22 -20.45
C ASN A 162 9.57 -14.03 -21.73
N GLU A 163 8.89 -15.18 -21.67
CA GLU A 163 8.50 -15.98 -22.86
C GLU A 163 7.25 -15.43 -23.58
N ALA A 164 6.50 -14.53 -22.95
CA ALA A 164 5.29 -13.91 -23.51
C ALA A 164 5.54 -12.56 -24.22
N GLN A 165 6.80 -12.12 -24.33
CA GLN A 165 7.26 -10.94 -25.07
C GLN A 165 7.93 -11.34 -26.37
#